data_AF-A6KY65-F1
#
_entry.id   AF-A6KY65-F1
#
_cell.length_a   1.000
_cell.length_b   1.000
_cell.length_c   1.000
_cell.angle_alpha   90.00
_cell.angle_beta   90.00
_cell.angle_gamma   90.00
#
_symmetry.space_group_name_H-M   'P 1'
#
loop_
_entity.id
_entity.type
_entity.pdbx_description
1 polymer ?
#
loop_
_entity_poly.entity_id
_entity_poly.type
_entity_poly.pdbx_seq_one_letter_code
_entity_poly.pdbx_strand_id
1 'polypeptide(L)'
;MMTFCFNHCLNEVECEENINLILRTLLVAHSRLGVSTQYPIILPSEPNTVIIAGVSLKQIVETIPADKENINIRRLAFSILNNYPLTSFFTSDPELSNDECGNYQLLEQDAEALFWAHKMGWTVISMPVCDEVKQNQLQLKSELLDKIINNWYGDNLSFIKELEAKDEKKCQQQLSKLEFLFTGKTAHISDEFIKNFKKSPPGLQKLVLSKFEDANIARLLFPSRGDDNLVKFCEGKGNETTYELRSKAMGGMRVYFFSNNDTIIIASLHTKAQSVGTEQTSDIKNASAIIKKIKIKNNIK
;
A
#
# COMPACT_ATOMS: atom_id res chain seq x y z
N MET A 1 5.57 -5.28 2.41
CA MET A 1 6.32 -4.12 2.95
C MET A 1 5.36 -3.31 3.80
N MET A 2 5.72 -2.93 5.03
CA MET A 2 4.84 -2.11 5.86
C MET A 2 4.73 -0.70 5.27
N THR A 3 3.59 -0.05 5.44
CA THR A 3 3.36 1.33 5.00
C THR A 3 2.74 2.08 6.16
N PHE A 4 3.16 3.32 6.35
CA PHE A 4 2.71 4.14 7.45
C PHE A 4 1.79 5.27 6.96
N CYS A 5 0.69 5.47 7.65
CA CYS A 5 -0.16 6.66 7.52
C CYS A 5 0.11 7.58 8.70
N PHE A 6 0.40 8.85 8.44
CA PHE A 6 0.64 9.81 9.50
C PHE A 6 -0.67 10.17 10.22
N ASN A 7 -0.64 10.13 11.56
CA ASN A 7 -1.78 10.53 12.37
C ASN A 7 -1.96 12.05 12.34
N HIS A 8 -3.07 12.50 11.78
CA HIS A 8 -3.44 13.92 11.70
C HIS A 8 -4.49 14.33 12.73
N CYS A 9 -5.05 13.38 13.49
CA CYS A 9 -6.07 13.63 14.50
C CYS A 9 -5.44 14.11 15.82
N LEU A 10 -4.48 15.03 15.72
CA LEU A 10 -3.64 15.50 16.82
C LEU A 10 -3.70 17.03 17.00
N ASN A 11 -4.64 17.71 16.33
CA ASN A 11 -4.71 19.16 16.35
C ASN A 11 -5.04 19.72 17.74
N GLU A 12 -6.08 19.18 18.37
CA GLU A 12 -6.65 19.69 19.63
C GLU A 12 -5.99 19.12 20.89
N VAL A 13 -4.83 18.46 20.72
CA VAL A 13 -4.10 17.86 21.83
C VAL A 13 -3.24 18.91 22.53
N GLU A 14 -3.34 18.99 23.86
CA GLU A 14 -2.40 19.76 24.66
C GLU A 14 -1.03 19.06 24.71
N CYS A 15 0.00 19.72 24.17
CA CYS A 15 1.36 19.19 24.15
C CYS A 15 2.24 20.02 25.08
N GLU A 16 2.54 19.47 26.27
CA GLU A 16 3.45 20.11 27.23
C GLU A 16 4.92 20.00 26.80
N GLU A 17 5.24 19.01 25.97
CA GLU A 17 6.58 18.73 25.49
C GLU A 17 6.94 19.54 24.22
N ASN A 18 8.24 19.66 23.95
CA ASN A 18 8.70 20.32 22.73
C ASN A 18 8.37 19.47 21.50
N ILE A 19 7.36 19.89 20.73
CA ILE A 19 6.86 19.19 19.54
C ILE A 19 7.95 18.87 18.51
N ASN A 20 8.97 19.72 18.38
CA ASN A 20 10.09 19.51 17.46
C ASN A 20 10.98 18.36 17.94
N LEU A 21 11.19 18.27 19.26
CA LEU A 21 11.92 17.16 19.87
C LEU A 21 11.16 15.84 19.71
N ILE A 22 9.84 15.86 19.87
CA ILE A 22 8.97 14.69 19.67
C ILE A 22 9.08 14.17 18.24
N LEU A 23 8.91 15.05 17.24
CA LEU A 23 9.05 14.65 15.83
C LEU A 23 10.45 14.09 15.55
N ARG A 24 11.49 14.78 16.03
CA ARG A 24 12.89 14.34 15.82
C ARG A 24 13.12 12.94 16.40
N THR A 25 12.67 12.69 17.62
CA THR A 25 12.79 11.38 18.29
C THR A 25 12.05 10.29 17.52
N LEU A 26 10.82 10.57 17.07
CA LEU A 26 10.04 9.66 16.24
C LEU A 26 10.74 9.33 14.92
N LEU A 27 11.30 10.33 14.23
CA LEU A 27 12.03 10.13 12.97
C LEU A 27 13.34 9.35 13.18
N VAL A 28 14.02 9.57 14.30
CA VAL A 28 15.20 8.77 14.67
C VAL A 28 14.78 7.31 14.93
N ALA A 29 13.71 7.08 15.69
CA ALA A 29 13.15 5.74 15.86
C ALA A 29 12.77 5.13 14.49
N HIS A 30 12.24 5.94 13.57
CA HIS A 30 11.88 5.47 12.24
C HIS A 30 13.05 5.01 11.40
N SER A 31 14.12 5.79 11.41
CA SER A 31 15.37 5.43 10.75
C SER A 31 15.98 4.11 11.25
N ARG A 32 15.58 3.63 12.44
CA ARG A 32 16.06 2.37 13.05
C ARG A 32 15.21 1.15 12.70
N LEU A 33 14.00 1.29 12.13
CA LEU A 33 13.20 0.13 11.70
C LEU A 33 13.84 -0.68 10.57
N GLY A 34 14.72 -0.07 9.79
CA GLY A 34 15.39 -0.65 8.64
C GLY A 34 15.94 0.47 7.75
N VAL A 35 16.48 0.14 6.58
CA VAL A 35 16.90 1.16 5.61
C VAL A 35 15.67 2.04 5.32
N SER A 36 15.73 3.31 5.70
CA SER A 36 14.63 4.29 5.73
C SER A 36 13.88 4.50 4.40
N THR A 37 14.30 3.81 3.34
CA THR A 37 13.66 3.74 2.02
C THR A 37 12.63 2.62 1.89
N GLN A 38 12.50 1.72 2.87
CA GLN A 38 11.56 0.59 2.84
C GLN A 38 10.18 0.90 3.42
N TYR A 39 10.03 2.00 4.15
CA TYR A 39 8.81 2.27 4.91
C TYR A 39 8.30 3.70 4.64
N PRO A 40 7.57 3.92 3.54
CA PRO A 40 7.01 5.22 3.24
C PRO A 40 6.00 5.62 4.33
N ILE A 41 6.07 6.88 4.74
CA ILE A 41 5.02 7.54 5.51
C ILE A 41 4.24 8.41 4.54
N ILE A 42 2.93 8.23 4.53
CA ILE A 42 1.97 8.93 3.68
C ILE A 42 1.15 9.87 4.54
N LEU A 43 1.02 11.12 4.10
CA LEU A 43 0.18 12.12 4.76
C LEU A 43 -1.25 12.08 4.20
N PRO A 44 -2.26 12.37 5.04
CA PRO A 44 -3.66 12.47 4.59
C PRO A 44 -3.85 13.59 3.57
N SER A 45 -3.19 14.74 3.79
CA SER A 45 -3.36 15.97 3.02
C SER A 45 -2.03 16.72 2.90
N GLU A 46 -2.07 17.92 2.31
CA GLU A 46 -0.89 18.79 2.22
C GLU A 46 -0.27 19.06 3.60
N PRO A 47 1.07 19.06 3.74
CA PRO A 47 1.70 19.20 5.04
C PRO A 47 1.40 20.50 5.81
N ASN A 48 0.99 21.56 5.12
CA ASN A 48 0.55 22.82 5.74
C ASN A 48 -0.81 22.71 6.44
N THR A 49 -1.62 21.73 6.02
CA THR A 49 -2.99 21.52 6.52
C THR A 49 -3.05 20.46 7.62
N VAL A 50 -2.00 19.65 7.76
CA VAL A 50 -1.86 18.70 8.86
C VAL A 50 -1.39 19.47 10.09
N ILE A 51 -2.28 19.65 11.07
CA ILE A 51 -2.01 20.42 12.29
C ILE A 51 -1.82 19.47 13.48
N ILE A 52 -0.77 19.68 14.24
CA ILE A 52 -0.39 18.90 15.43
C ILE A 52 -0.22 19.89 16.59
N ALA A 53 -1.03 19.74 17.64
CA ALA A 53 -1.08 20.65 18.79
C ALA A 53 -1.08 22.14 18.38
N GLY A 54 -1.95 22.51 17.42
CA GLY A 54 -2.06 23.87 16.90
C GLY A 54 -0.96 24.35 15.95
N VAL A 55 0.04 23.54 15.61
CA VAL A 55 1.14 23.90 14.70
C VAL A 55 1.13 23.04 13.45
N SER A 56 1.35 23.62 12.26
CA SER A 56 1.37 22.81 11.03
C SER A 56 2.61 21.92 10.94
N LEU A 57 2.45 20.72 10.38
CA LEU A 57 3.53 19.75 10.21
C LEU A 57 4.70 20.33 9.40
N LYS A 58 4.41 21.16 8.38
CA LYS A 58 5.45 21.85 7.62
C LYS A 58 6.32 22.74 8.54
N GLN A 59 5.69 23.55 9.40
CA GLN A 59 6.42 24.41 10.33
C GLN A 59 7.27 23.59 11.29
N ILE A 60 6.73 22.49 11.84
CA ILE A 60 7.48 21.60 12.75
C ILE A 60 8.72 21.04 12.03
N VAL A 61 8.58 20.55 10.78
CA VAL A 61 9.70 20.02 9.99
C VAL A 61 10.74 21.10 9.64
N GLU A 62 10.30 22.32 9.34
CA GLU A 62 11.19 23.43 8.98
C GLU A 62 12.08 23.90 10.15
N THR A 63 11.67 23.64 11.39
CA THR A 63 12.48 23.95 12.58
C THR A 63 13.63 22.97 12.81
N ILE A 64 13.67 21.83 12.11
CA ILE A 64 14.74 20.84 12.26
C ILE A 64 16.06 21.47 11.78
N PRO A 65 17.11 21.56 12.63
CA PRO A 65 18.36 22.21 12.29
C PRO A 65 19.04 21.64 11.04
N ALA A 66 19.68 22.55 10.27
CA ALA A 66 20.41 22.23 9.05
C ALA A 66 21.87 21.83 9.28
N ASP A 67 22.17 21.16 10.40
CA ASP A 67 23.53 20.77 10.77
C ASP A 67 23.89 19.35 10.34
N LYS A 68 25.17 18.98 10.50
CA LYS A 68 25.69 17.66 10.11
C LYS A 68 25.04 16.51 10.87
N GLU A 69 24.60 16.74 12.11
CA GLU A 69 23.98 15.71 12.94
C GLU A 69 22.54 15.42 12.51
N ASN A 70 21.84 16.43 12.00
CA ASN A 70 20.42 16.35 11.67
C ASN A 70 20.13 16.18 10.17
N ILE A 71 21.13 16.23 9.30
CA ILE A 71 20.91 16.20 7.84
C ILE A 71 20.13 14.98 7.35
N ASN A 72 20.36 13.80 7.92
CA ASN A 72 19.65 12.57 7.54
C ASN A 72 18.20 12.56 8.05
N ILE A 73 17.98 13.06 9.27
CA ILE A 73 16.63 13.20 9.85
C ILE A 73 15.83 14.24 9.09
N ARG A 74 16.46 15.34 8.69
CA ARG A 74 15.85 16.38 7.87
C ARG A 74 15.45 15.85 6.49
N ARG A 75 16.31 15.06 5.84
CA ARG A 75 15.97 14.37 4.57
C ARG A 75 14.77 13.43 4.73
N LEU A 76 14.73 12.66 5.83
CA LEU A 76 13.59 11.80 6.14
C LEU A 76 12.33 12.63 6.38
N ALA A 77 12.39 13.71 7.14
CA ALA A 77 11.26 14.61 7.36
C ALA A 77 10.72 15.18 6.04
N PHE A 78 11.59 15.65 5.14
CA PHE A 78 11.20 16.13 3.82
C PHE A 78 10.64 15.03 2.91
N SER A 79 11.03 13.77 3.05
CA SER A 79 10.41 12.69 2.25
C SER A 79 8.95 12.48 2.65
N ILE A 80 8.61 12.61 3.95
CA ILE A 80 7.23 12.58 4.44
C ILE A 80 6.41 13.71 3.82
N LEU A 81 6.99 14.91 3.74
CA LEU A 81 6.34 16.08 3.14
C LEU A 81 6.03 15.92 1.63
N ASN A 82 6.54 14.88 0.96
CA ASN A 82 6.31 14.66 -0.47
C ASN A 82 5.34 13.49 -0.78
N ASN A 83 4.93 12.72 0.22
CA ASN A 83 4.07 11.55 0.03
C ASN A 83 2.62 11.87 0.42
N TYR A 84 1.92 12.67 -0.38
CA TYR A 84 0.55 13.12 -0.13
C TYR A 84 -0.20 13.42 -1.44
N PRO A 85 -1.54 13.62 -1.39
CA PRO A 85 -2.45 13.17 -0.33
C PRO A 85 -2.57 11.65 -0.28
N LEU A 86 -3.12 11.10 0.81
CA LEU A 86 -3.37 9.66 0.95
C LEU A 86 -4.17 9.14 -0.25
N THR A 87 -5.14 9.93 -0.72
CA THR A 87 -6.01 9.65 -1.88
C THR A 87 -5.25 9.50 -3.21
N SER A 88 -4.03 10.02 -3.33
CA SER A 88 -3.19 9.73 -4.49
C SER A 88 -2.70 8.28 -4.50
N PHE A 89 -2.63 7.63 -3.34
CA PHE A 89 -2.20 6.25 -3.16
C PHE A 89 -3.37 5.26 -3.14
N PHE A 90 -4.63 5.74 -3.10
CA PHE A 90 -5.81 4.92 -3.25
C PHE A 90 -6.95 5.66 -3.96
N THR A 91 -7.51 5.03 -4.98
CA THR A 91 -8.83 5.40 -5.50
C THR A 91 -9.90 4.69 -4.68
N SER A 92 -10.77 5.46 -4.03
CA SER A 92 -12.01 4.97 -3.42
C SER A 92 -12.83 4.31 -4.52
N ASP A 93 -12.85 2.98 -4.54
CA ASP A 93 -13.76 2.25 -5.41
C ASP A 93 -15.17 2.36 -4.80
N PRO A 94 -16.19 2.81 -5.54
CA PRO A 94 -17.57 2.79 -5.07
C PRO A 94 -18.04 1.38 -4.61
N GLU A 95 -17.40 0.32 -5.11
CA GLU A 95 -17.69 -1.05 -4.64
C GLU A 95 -17.18 -1.31 -3.21
N LEU A 96 -16.19 -0.56 -2.72
CA LEU A 96 -15.72 -0.60 -1.33
C LEU A 96 -16.49 0.37 -0.41
N SER A 97 -17.25 1.32 -0.98
CA SER A 97 -17.90 2.40 -0.24
C SER A 97 -19.29 2.07 0.28
N ASN A 98 -19.89 0.95 -0.12
CA ASN A 98 -21.34 0.79 0.05
C ASN A 98 -21.81 0.44 1.47
N ASP A 99 -20.94 0.09 2.43
CA ASP A 99 -21.40 -0.27 3.79
C ASP A 99 -20.55 0.23 4.97
N GLU A 100 -19.40 0.88 4.78
CA GLU A 100 -18.49 1.17 5.92
C GLU A 100 -17.86 2.57 5.96
N CYS A 101 -18.31 3.55 5.16
CA CYS A 101 -17.85 4.94 5.29
C CYS A 101 -18.54 5.62 6.48
N GLY A 102 -18.30 5.11 7.68
CA GLY A 102 -18.74 5.73 8.92
C GLY A 102 -17.96 7.02 9.18
N ASN A 103 -18.58 7.99 9.86
CA ASN A 103 -17.90 9.15 10.40
C ASN A 103 -16.92 8.70 11.50
N TYR A 104 -15.76 8.18 11.09
CA TYR A 104 -14.77 7.66 12.03
C TYR A 104 -14.08 8.82 12.73
N GLN A 105 -13.89 8.69 14.03
CA GLN A 105 -13.24 9.69 14.85
C GLN A 105 -12.10 9.09 15.68
N LEU A 106 -11.05 9.88 15.87
CA LEU A 106 -9.98 9.63 16.82
C LEU A 106 -9.71 10.96 17.55
N LEU A 107 -9.71 10.94 18.88
CA LEU A 107 -9.57 12.16 19.69
C LEU A 107 -10.55 13.27 19.25
N GLU A 108 -11.81 12.88 19.02
CA GLU A 108 -12.93 13.76 18.60
C GLU A 108 -12.75 14.43 17.23
N GLN A 109 -11.66 14.14 16.53
CA GLN A 109 -11.36 14.65 15.20
C GLN A 109 -11.71 13.62 14.12
N ASP A 110 -12.03 14.10 12.92
CA ASP A 110 -12.25 13.25 11.75
C ASP A 110 -11.03 12.35 11.49
N ALA A 111 -11.29 11.06 11.32
CA ALA A 111 -10.28 10.03 11.14
C ALA A 111 -10.52 9.20 9.87
N GLU A 112 -11.21 9.76 8.86
CA GLU A 112 -11.53 9.05 7.62
C GLU A 112 -10.26 8.52 6.94
N ALA A 113 -9.20 9.33 6.88
CA ALA A 113 -7.94 8.90 6.29
C ALA A 113 -7.28 7.74 7.07
N LEU A 114 -7.43 7.69 8.40
CA LEU A 114 -6.92 6.59 9.21
C LEU A 114 -7.75 5.32 9.00
N PHE A 115 -9.06 5.46 8.80
CA PHE A 115 -9.92 4.34 8.41
C PHE A 115 -9.51 3.76 7.05
N TRP A 116 -9.21 4.61 6.06
CA TRP A 116 -8.68 4.16 4.78
C TRP A 116 -7.33 3.45 4.96
N ALA A 117 -6.43 3.97 5.81
CA ALA A 117 -5.19 3.26 6.16
C ALA A 117 -5.44 1.88 6.77
N HIS A 118 -6.44 1.74 7.66
CA HIS A 118 -6.87 0.46 8.23
C HIS A 118 -7.30 -0.51 7.11
N LYS A 119 -8.13 -0.05 6.17
CA LYS A 119 -8.58 -0.85 5.01
C LYS A 119 -7.42 -1.34 4.14
N MET A 120 -6.39 -0.52 3.98
CA MET A 120 -5.19 -0.88 3.23
C MET A 120 -4.29 -1.88 3.99
N GLY A 121 -4.56 -2.11 5.28
CA GLY A 121 -3.70 -2.89 6.17
C GLY A 121 -2.40 -2.14 6.51
N TRP A 122 -2.45 -0.81 6.53
CA TRP A 122 -1.34 0.05 6.92
C TRP A 122 -1.31 0.25 8.44
N THR A 123 -0.15 0.71 8.92
CA THR A 123 0.06 1.07 10.32
C THR A 123 0.01 2.59 10.44
N VAL A 124 -0.59 3.11 11.51
CA VAL A 124 -0.51 4.56 11.81
C VAL A 124 0.85 4.86 12.41
N ILE A 125 1.43 6.00 12.06
CA ILE A 125 2.54 6.59 12.79
C ILE A 125 2.05 7.86 13.50
N SER A 126 2.14 7.87 14.83
CA SER A 126 1.67 8.98 15.66
C SER A 126 2.85 9.69 16.33
N MET A 127 2.78 11.02 16.37
CA MET A 127 3.62 11.77 17.31
C MET A 127 3.10 11.50 18.73
N PRO A 128 3.94 11.05 19.68
CA PRO A 128 3.53 10.73 21.05
C PRO A 128 3.26 11.99 21.90
N VAL A 129 2.38 12.88 21.43
CA VAL A 129 2.06 14.18 22.06
C VAL A 129 1.15 14.04 23.29
N CYS A 130 0.43 12.93 23.43
CA CYS A 130 -0.40 12.59 24.59
C CYS A 130 -0.43 11.08 24.82
N ASP A 131 -0.97 10.64 25.96
CA ASP A 131 -0.94 9.23 26.36
C ASP A 131 -1.92 8.35 25.56
N GLU A 132 -2.99 8.92 25.03
CA GLU A 132 -3.98 8.24 24.19
C GLU A 132 -3.34 7.69 22.91
N VAL A 133 -2.30 8.35 22.38
CA VAL A 133 -1.60 7.90 21.16
C VAL A 133 -0.31 7.13 21.44
N LYS A 134 0.08 6.98 22.71
CA LYS A 134 1.18 6.11 23.16
C LYS A 134 0.69 4.66 23.38
N GLN A 135 -0.06 4.15 22.42
CA GLN A 135 -0.66 2.81 22.47
C GLN A 135 -0.32 2.02 21.21
N ASN A 136 -0.15 0.70 21.35
CA ASN A 136 0.13 -0.20 20.23
C ASN A 136 -0.99 -0.20 19.18
N GLN A 137 -2.21 0.03 19.62
CA GLN A 137 -3.39 0.03 18.78
C GLN A 137 -4.26 1.21 19.16
N LEU A 138 -4.83 1.87 18.15
CA LEU A 138 -5.75 3.00 18.32
C LEU A 138 -7.15 2.54 17.91
N GLN A 139 -8.14 3.04 18.63
CA GLN A 139 -9.55 2.80 18.36
C GLN A 139 -10.12 3.96 17.56
N LEU A 140 -10.51 3.69 16.32
CA LEU A 140 -11.27 4.59 15.48
C LEU A 140 -12.74 4.40 15.83
N LYS A 141 -13.34 5.40 16.49
CA LYS A 141 -14.72 5.36 16.95
C LYS A 141 -15.68 5.66 15.79
N SER A 142 -16.80 4.97 15.71
CA SER A 142 -17.86 5.26 14.73
C SER A 142 -19.22 4.92 15.31
N GLU A 143 -20.28 5.58 14.82
CA GLU A 143 -21.66 5.28 15.21
C GLU A 143 -22.07 3.83 14.86
N LEU A 144 -21.43 3.24 13.84
CA LEU A 144 -21.76 1.89 13.35
C LEU A 144 -20.94 0.82 14.07
N LEU A 145 -19.62 0.89 13.92
CA LEU A 145 -18.71 -0.11 14.44
C LEU A 145 -17.30 0.47 14.55
N ASP A 146 -16.74 0.38 15.75
CA ASP A 146 -15.36 0.79 15.98
C ASP A 146 -14.37 -0.10 15.23
N LYS A 147 -13.29 0.51 14.75
CA LYS A 147 -12.18 -0.20 14.11
C LYS A 147 -10.90 -0.02 14.90
N ILE A 148 -10.09 -1.07 14.93
CA ILE A 148 -8.77 -1.04 15.57
C ILE A 148 -7.70 -0.92 14.49
N ILE A 149 -6.81 0.05 14.64
CA ILE A 149 -5.66 0.25 13.74
C ILE A 149 -4.36 0.15 14.54
N ASN A 150 -3.36 -0.53 13.97
CA ASN A 150 -2.04 -0.61 14.60
C ASN A 150 -1.36 0.74 14.56
N ASN A 151 -0.60 1.06 15.60
CA ASN A 151 0.05 2.35 15.76
C ASN A 151 1.50 2.20 16.16
N TRP A 152 2.33 3.08 15.61
CA TRP A 152 3.71 3.26 15.96
C TRP A 152 3.92 4.66 16.49
N TYR A 153 4.44 4.76 17.71
CA TYR A 153 4.68 6.05 18.37
C TYR A 153 6.15 6.22 18.81
N GLY A 154 7.06 5.46 18.21
CA GLY A 154 8.50 5.47 18.51
C GLY A 154 8.93 4.34 19.43
N ASP A 155 8.35 4.26 20.63
CA ASP A 155 8.86 3.42 21.72
C ASP A 155 8.37 1.97 21.71
N ASN A 156 7.41 1.62 20.86
CA ASN A 156 6.85 0.27 20.75
C ASN A 156 7.47 -0.58 19.63
N LEU A 157 8.79 -0.52 19.47
CA LEU A 157 9.53 -1.22 18.42
C LEU A 157 9.25 -2.73 18.34
N SER A 158 9.16 -3.41 19.49
CA SER A 158 8.91 -4.86 19.56
C SER A 158 7.58 -5.23 18.90
N PHE A 159 6.53 -4.47 19.19
CA PHE A 159 5.21 -4.64 18.59
C PHE A 159 5.26 -4.47 17.06
N ILE A 160 5.95 -3.44 16.57
CA ILE A 160 6.10 -3.21 15.11
C ILE A 160 6.87 -4.35 14.43
N LYS A 161 7.92 -4.87 15.06
CA LYS A 161 8.69 -6.01 14.53
C LYS A 161 7.86 -7.30 14.48
N GLU A 162 6.98 -7.52 15.46
CA GLU A 162 6.05 -8.64 15.42
C GLU A 162 5.01 -8.51 14.28
N LEU A 163 4.51 -7.30 14.02
CA LEU A 163 3.62 -7.05 12.90
C LEU A 163 4.31 -7.30 11.56
N GLU A 164 5.54 -6.85 11.40
CA GLU A 164 6.37 -7.08 10.21
C GLU A 164 6.51 -8.59 9.92
N ALA A 165 6.85 -9.38 10.94
CA ALA A 165 6.97 -10.83 10.82
C ALA A 165 5.62 -11.51 10.48
N LYS A 166 4.51 -11.05 11.08
CA LYS A 166 3.16 -11.55 10.77
C LYS A 166 2.77 -11.25 9.32
N ASP A 167 3.10 -10.07 8.82
CA ASP A 167 2.79 -9.68 7.44
C ASP A 167 3.63 -10.43 6.42
N GLU A 168 4.90 -10.72 6.70
CA GLU A 168 5.74 -11.59 5.87
C GLU A 168 5.13 -13.00 5.77
N LYS A 169 4.73 -13.59 6.90
CA LYS A 169 4.06 -14.89 6.94
C LYS A 169 2.76 -14.90 6.13
N LYS A 170 1.94 -13.86 6.28
CA LYS A 170 0.69 -13.70 5.50
C LYS A 170 0.99 -13.57 4.00
N CYS A 171 2.00 -12.78 3.62
CA CYS A 171 2.40 -12.64 2.22
C CYS A 171 2.75 -13.98 1.60
N GLN A 172 3.51 -14.81 2.32
CA GLN A 172 3.84 -16.16 1.86
C GLN A 172 2.59 -17.03 1.69
N GLN A 173 1.65 -16.95 2.63
CA GLN A 173 0.36 -17.66 2.53
C GLN A 173 -0.47 -17.20 1.32
N GLN A 174 -0.49 -15.90 1.01
CA GLN A 174 -1.23 -15.39 -0.16
C GLN A 174 -0.61 -15.87 -1.47
N LEU A 175 0.72 -15.92 -1.57
CA LEU A 175 1.40 -16.49 -2.73
C LEU A 175 1.06 -17.98 -2.90
N SER A 176 1.08 -18.76 -1.82
CA SER A 176 0.71 -20.17 -1.89
C SER A 176 -0.77 -20.39 -2.25
N LYS A 177 -1.67 -19.50 -1.82
CA LYS A 177 -3.08 -19.54 -2.25
C LYS A 177 -3.24 -19.23 -3.73
N LEU A 178 -2.48 -18.26 -4.25
CA LEU A 178 -2.48 -17.93 -5.66
C LEU A 178 -1.96 -19.11 -6.50
N GLU A 179 -0.90 -19.79 -6.05
CA GLU A 179 -0.41 -21.02 -6.69
C GLU A 179 -1.48 -22.14 -6.64
N PHE A 180 -2.14 -22.30 -5.50
CA PHE A 180 -3.20 -23.30 -5.32
C PHE A 180 -4.40 -23.05 -6.24
N LEU A 181 -4.77 -21.80 -6.51
CA LEU A 181 -5.85 -21.45 -7.44
C LEU A 181 -5.61 -22.03 -8.85
N PHE A 182 -4.35 -22.24 -9.22
CA PHE A 182 -3.95 -22.80 -10.51
C PHE A 182 -3.63 -24.30 -10.45
N THR A 183 -4.04 -25.00 -9.38
CA THR A 183 -3.87 -26.44 -9.27
C THR A 183 -4.51 -27.15 -10.47
N GLY A 184 -3.77 -28.09 -11.07
CA GLY A 184 -4.18 -28.77 -12.31
C GLY A 184 -3.83 -27.99 -13.59
N LYS A 185 -3.16 -26.84 -13.46
CA LYS A 185 -2.56 -26.05 -14.56
C LYS A 185 -1.06 -25.89 -14.32
N THR A 186 -0.32 -25.59 -15.38
CA THR A 186 1.08 -25.20 -15.31
C THR A 186 1.14 -23.70 -15.01
N ALA A 187 1.57 -23.33 -13.80
CA ALA A 187 1.69 -21.93 -13.40
C ALA A 187 3.16 -21.45 -13.46
N HIS A 188 3.39 -20.33 -14.13
CA HIS A 188 4.67 -19.63 -14.12
C HIS A 188 4.48 -18.22 -13.55
N ILE A 189 5.02 -17.97 -12.36
CA ILE A 189 4.98 -16.65 -11.72
C ILE A 189 6.37 -16.03 -11.86
N SER A 190 6.44 -14.83 -12.46
CA SER A 190 7.73 -14.17 -12.69
C SER A 190 8.34 -13.62 -11.39
N ASP A 191 9.66 -13.48 -11.37
CA ASP A 191 10.37 -12.82 -10.26
C ASP A 191 9.93 -11.36 -10.07
N GLU A 192 9.58 -10.67 -11.17
CA GLU A 192 9.11 -9.29 -11.13
C GLU A 192 7.75 -9.18 -10.43
N PHE A 193 6.82 -10.10 -10.71
CA PHE A 193 5.55 -10.18 -9.99
C PHE A 193 5.80 -10.47 -8.51
N ILE A 194 6.60 -11.49 -8.17
CA ILE A 194 6.87 -11.87 -6.78
C ILE A 194 7.46 -10.71 -6.01
N LYS A 195 8.43 -9.99 -6.60
CA LYS A 195 9.07 -8.81 -6.01
C LYS A 195 8.05 -7.71 -5.74
N ASN A 196 7.19 -7.37 -6.70
CA ASN A 196 6.21 -6.29 -6.52
C ASN A 196 5.06 -6.70 -5.59
N PHE A 197 4.67 -7.98 -5.59
CA PHE A 197 3.69 -8.54 -4.67
C PHE A 197 4.18 -8.49 -3.21
N LYS A 198 5.42 -8.91 -2.93
CA LYS A 198 6.03 -8.81 -1.58
C LYS A 198 6.16 -7.37 -1.08
N LYS A 199 6.38 -6.43 -2.00
CA LYS A 199 6.41 -4.99 -1.70
C LYS A 199 5.01 -4.38 -1.49
N SER A 200 3.97 -5.01 -2.01
CA SER A 200 2.60 -4.50 -1.88
C SER A 200 2.08 -4.62 -0.44
N PRO A 201 1.18 -3.73 -0.01
CA PRO A 201 0.54 -3.84 1.30
C PRO A 201 -0.38 -5.08 1.38
N PRO A 202 -0.64 -5.62 2.58
CA PRO A 202 -1.46 -6.83 2.74
C PRO A 202 -2.85 -6.76 2.10
N GLY A 203 -3.49 -5.58 2.09
CA GLY A 203 -4.76 -5.38 1.40
C GLY A 203 -4.66 -5.65 -0.11
N LEU A 204 -3.58 -5.20 -0.76
CA LEU A 204 -3.40 -5.29 -2.21
C LEU A 204 -3.10 -6.73 -2.61
N GLN A 205 -2.32 -7.44 -1.79
CA GLN A 205 -2.07 -8.87 -1.94
C GLN A 205 -3.38 -9.67 -1.89
N LYS A 206 -4.27 -9.37 -0.93
CA LYS A 206 -5.61 -9.99 -0.84
C LYS A 206 -6.48 -9.65 -2.05
N LEU A 207 -6.47 -8.39 -2.49
CA LEU A 207 -7.25 -7.95 -3.65
C LEU A 207 -6.81 -8.67 -4.93
N VAL A 208 -5.50 -8.84 -5.14
CA VAL A 208 -4.98 -9.61 -6.28
C VAL A 208 -5.52 -11.04 -6.27
N LEU A 209 -5.45 -11.73 -5.13
CA LEU A 209 -5.98 -13.09 -5.01
C LEU A 209 -7.49 -13.13 -5.31
N SER A 210 -8.27 -12.27 -4.66
CA SER A 210 -9.72 -12.20 -4.86
C SER A 210 -10.09 -11.92 -6.32
N LYS A 211 -9.34 -11.06 -7.03
CA LYS A 211 -9.63 -10.77 -8.44
C LYS A 211 -9.28 -11.94 -9.35
N PHE A 212 -8.26 -12.73 -9.03
CA PHE A 212 -8.02 -13.98 -9.74
C PHE A 212 -9.11 -15.02 -9.45
N GLU A 213 -9.62 -15.10 -8.23
CA GLU A 213 -10.77 -15.96 -7.87
C GLU A 213 -12.02 -15.54 -8.66
N ASP A 214 -12.35 -14.25 -8.69
CA ASP A 214 -13.45 -13.67 -9.48
C ASP A 214 -13.31 -14.04 -10.97
N ALA A 215 -12.11 -13.86 -11.54
CA ALA A 215 -11.84 -14.15 -12.95
C ALA A 215 -11.92 -15.65 -13.26
N ASN A 216 -11.56 -16.51 -12.30
CA ASN A 216 -11.70 -17.95 -12.44
C ASN A 216 -13.19 -18.37 -12.45
N ILE A 217 -13.99 -17.82 -11.52
CA ILE A 217 -15.44 -18.06 -11.44
C ILE A 217 -16.13 -17.59 -12.72
N ALA A 218 -15.75 -16.43 -13.23
CA ALA A 218 -16.25 -15.87 -14.49
C ALA A 218 -15.72 -16.59 -15.75
N ARG A 219 -14.87 -17.62 -15.59
CA ARG A 219 -14.26 -18.40 -16.69
C ARG A 219 -13.44 -17.54 -17.67
N LEU A 220 -12.76 -16.54 -17.15
CA LEU A 220 -11.92 -15.61 -17.92
C LEU A 220 -10.44 -15.99 -17.93
N LEU A 221 -10.02 -17.01 -17.16
CA LEU A 221 -8.61 -17.39 -17.02
C LEU A 221 -8.16 -18.57 -17.87
N PHE A 222 -9.00 -19.52 -18.27
CA PHE A 222 -8.52 -20.74 -18.96
C PHE A 222 -9.44 -21.10 -20.14
N PRO A 223 -9.14 -20.66 -21.38
CA PRO A 223 -8.05 -19.73 -21.74
C PRO A 223 -8.41 -18.30 -21.33
N SER A 224 -7.42 -17.41 -21.32
CA SER A 224 -7.67 -15.98 -21.06
C SER A 224 -8.72 -15.42 -22.01
N ARG A 225 -9.70 -14.69 -21.48
CA ARG A 225 -10.71 -13.94 -22.26
C ARG A 225 -10.90 -12.56 -21.66
N GLY A 226 -10.99 -11.55 -22.53
CA GLY A 226 -11.30 -10.19 -22.12
C GLY A 226 -12.81 -9.98 -22.00
N ASP A 227 -13.24 -9.30 -20.94
CA ASP A 227 -14.59 -8.75 -20.76
C ASP A 227 -14.60 -7.21 -20.66
N ASP A 228 -13.42 -6.58 -20.83
CA ASP A 228 -13.13 -5.15 -20.69
C ASP A 228 -13.42 -4.54 -19.31
N ASN A 229 -13.93 -5.34 -18.38
CA ASN A 229 -14.21 -4.94 -16.99
C ASN A 229 -13.15 -5.51 -16.05
N LEU A 230 -13.21 -6.82 -15.78
CA LEU A 230 -12.30 -7.52 -14.87
C LEU A 230 -10.99 -7.90 -15.57
N VAL A 231 -11.08 -8.39 -16.80
CA VAL A 231 -9.94 -8.77 -17.64
C VAL A 231 -10.02 -8.00 -18.95
N LYS A 232 -8.98 -7.22 -19.27
CA LYS A 232 -8.84 -6.57 -20.57
C LYS A 232 -7.73 -7.22 -21.39
N PHE A 233 -8.01 -7.43 -22.68
CA PHE A 233 -6.96 -7.72 -23.65
C PHE A 233 -6.08 -6.49 -23.91
N CYS A 234 -4.77 -6.69 -23.85
CA CYS A 234 -3.77 -5.67 -24.14
C CYS A 234 -3.06 -6.02 -25.44
N GLU A 235 -3.13 -5.12 -26.42
CA GLU A 235 -2.27 -5.19 -27.61
C GLU A 235 -0.82 -4.91 -27.19
N GLY A 236 -0.09 -5.98 -26.87
CA GLY A 236 1.35 -5.89 -26.61
C GLY A 236 2.06 -5.41 -27.86
N LYS A 237 2.70 -4.22 -27.80
CA LYS A 237 3.70 -3.79 -28.80
C LYS A 237 4.94 -4.71 -28.65
N GLY A 238 4.82 -5.93 -29.16
CA GLY A 238 5.76 -7.05 -28.96
C GLY A 238 5.27 -8.41 -29.49
N ASN A 239 4.06 -8.47 -30.08
CA ASN A 239 3.42 -9.64 -30.69
C ASN A 239 2.99 -10.78 -29.74
N GLU A 240 3.15 -10.64 -28.42
CA GLU A 240 2.61 -11.62 -27.47
C GLU A 240 1.26 -11.19 -26.91
N THR A 241 0.31 -12.11 -26.96
CA THR A 241 -1.00 -11.98 -26.32
C THR A 241 -0.81 -11.73 -24.82
N THR A 242 -1.29 -10.58 -24.34
CA THR A 242 -1.19 -10.18 -22.94
C THR A 242 -2.55 -9.72 -22.46
N TYR A 243 -2.92 -10.12 -21.25
CA TYR A 243 -4.15 -9.71 -20.58
C TYR A 243 -3.82 -8.94 -19.31
N GLU A 244 -4.74 -8.09 -18.90
CA GLU A 244 -4.64 -7.25 -17.72
C GLU A 244 -5.84 -7.53 -16.82
N LEU A 245 -5.59 -8.10 -15.65
CA LEU A 245 -6.56 -8.21 -14.56
C LEU A 245 -6.61 -6.86 -13.83
N ARG A 246 -7.82 -6.33 -13.64
CA ARG A 246 -8.03 -4.95 -13.20
C ARG A 246 -8.88 -4.88 -11.95
N SER A 247 -8.55 -3.90 -11.11
CA SER A 247 -9.48 -3.35 -10.14
C SER A 247 -9.34 -1.82 -10.10
N LYS A 248 -10.42 -1.09 -9.84
CA LYS A 248 -10.32 0.35 -9.57
C LYS A 248 -9.90 0.60 -8.12
N ALA A 249 -10.12 -0.36 -7.23
CA ALA A 249 -9.62 -0.33 -5.86
C ALA A 249 -8.10 -0.27 -5.75
N MET A 250 -7.63 0.24 -4.59
CA MET A 250 -6.23 0.26 -4.16
C MET A 250 -5.28 0.89 -5.19
N GLY A 251 -5.63 2.10 -5.63
CA GLY A 251 -4.81 2.88 -6.57
C GLY A 251 -4.88 2.34 -8.00
N GLY A 252 -5.93 1.59 -8.34
CA GLY A 252 -6.12 1.00 -9.65
C GLY A 252 -5.17 -0.16 -9.92
N MET A 253 -5.26 -1.22 -9.11
CA MET A 253 -4.47 -2.45 -9.25
C MET A 253 -4.52 -3.03 -10.68
N ARG A 254 -3.35 -3.39 -11.22
CA ARG A 254 -3.18 -4.04 -12.53
C ARG A 254 -2.23 -5.23 -12.42
N VAL A 255 -2.69 -6.41 -12.82
CA VAL A 255 -1.83 -7.60 -12.98
C VAL A 255 -1.82 -8.01 -14.44
N TYR A 256 -0.63 -8.07 -15.03
CA TYR A 256 -0.47 -8.52 -16.41
C TYR A 256 -0.15 -10.01 -16.46
N PHE A 257 -0.87 -10.73 -17.30
CA PHE A 257 -0.77 -12.18 -17.39
C PHE A 257 -1.08 -12.70 -18.79
N PHE A 258 -0.80 -13.97 -19.01
CA PHE A 258 -1.24 -14.74 -20.17
C PHE A 258 -1.70 -16.11 -19.70
N SER A 259 -2.72 -16.68 -20.33
CA SER A 259 -3.04 -18.08 -20.15
C SER A 259 -3.73 -18.71 -21.35
N ASN A 260 -3.48 -19.99 -21.52
CA ASN A 260 -4.21 -20.87 -22.43
C ASN A 260 -4.99 -21.91 -21.61
N ASN A 261 -5.40 -23.03 -22.20
CA ASN A 261 -6.19 -24.04 -21.47
C ASN A 261 -5.43 -24.69 -20.31
N ASP A 262 -4.11 -24.81 -20.40
CA ASP A 262 -3.30 -25.66 -19.51
C ASP A 262 -2.24 -24.87 -18.75
N THR A 263 -1.95 -23.64 -19.17
CA THR A 263 -0.86 -22.84 -18.65
C THR A 263 -1.32 -21.43 -18.31
N ILE A 264 -0.82 -20.89 -17.20
CA ILE A 264 -0.89 -19.48 -16.83
C ILE A 264 0.50 -18.92 -16.55
N ILE A 265 0.75 -17.72 -17.05
CA ILE A 265 1.96 -16.94 -16.83
C ILE A 265 1.55 -15.61 -16.18
N ILE A 266 1.98 -15.37 -14.94
CA ILE A 266 1.78 -14.10 -14.25
C ILE A 266 3.07 -13.27 -14.39
N ALA A 267 2.96 -12.14 -15.08
CA ALA A 267 4.12 -11.39 -15.56
C ALA A 267 4.52 -10.24 -14.63
N SER A 268 3.59 -9.40 -14.18
CA SER A 268 3.90 -8.28 -13.30
C SER A 268 2.66 -7.71 -12.59
N LEU A 269 2.88 -6.95 -11.51
CA LEU A 269 1.87 -6.25 -10.71
C LEU A 269 2.22 -4.77 -10.61
N HIS A 270 1.25 -3.90 -10.88
CA HIS A 270 1.37 -2.44 -10.86
C HIS A 270 0.10 -1.77 -10.29
N THR A 271 0.17 -0.47 -10.03
CA THR A 271 -0.99 0.38 -9.68
C THR A 271 -1.02 1.60 -10.59
N LYS A 272 -2.21 2.08 -10.97
CA LYS A 272 -2.37 3.31 -11.77
C LYS A 272 -1.85 4.56 -11.06
N ALA A 273 -1.87 4.59 -9.73
CA ALA A 273 -1.27 5.67 -8.94
C ALA A 273 0.24 5.90 -9.24
N GLN A 274 0.91 4.94 -9.89
CA GLN A 274 2.31 5.03 -10.30
C GLN A 274 2.49 5.37 -11.79
N SER A 275 1.42 5.62 -12.55
CA SER A 275 1.54 5.80 -13.99
C SER A 275 0.59 6.85 -14.58
N VAL A 276 1.13 8.03 -14.89
CA VAL A 276 0.44 9.08 -15.66
C VAL A 276 1.04 9.13 -17.07
N GLY A 277 0.31 8.67 -18.08
CA GLY A 277 0.73 8.76 -19.49
C GLY A 277 1.45 7.52 -20.05
N THR A 278 2.54 7.73 -20.82
CA THR A 278 3.28 6.74 -21.63
C THR A 278 3.74 5.49 -20.87
N GLU A 279 3.70 5.50 -19.54
CA GLU A 279 4.14 4.45 -18.62
C GLU A 279 3.25 3.19 -18.66
N GLN A 280 1.93 3.31 -18.88
CA GLN A 280 1.10 2.11 -19.04
C GLN A 280 1.48 1.31 -20.30
N THR A 281 1.94 2.01 -21.35
CA THR A 281 2.45 1.35 -22.57
C THR A 281 3.78 0.64 -22.29
N SER A 282 4.64 1.16 -21.39
CA SER A 282 5.87 0.47 -21.00
C SER A 282 5.60 -0.74 -20.11
N ASP A 283 4.63 -0.66 -19.18
CA ASP A 283 4.28 -1.80 -18.32
C ASP A 283 3.78 -2.98 -19.14
N ILE A 284 2.87 -2.73 -20.10
CA ILE A 284 2.38 -3.75 -21.04
C ILE A 284 3.56 -4.34 -21.84
N LYS A 285 4.44 -3.50 -22.41
CA LYS A 285 5.60 -3.97 -23.18
C LYS A 285 6.54 -4.85 -22.35
N ASN A 286 6.83 -4.45 -21.12
CA ASN A 286 7.69 -5.20 -20.21
C ASN A 286 7.04 -6.54 -19.83
N ALA A 287 5.75 -6.53 -19.50
CA ALA A 287 4.99 -7.74 -19.23
C ALA A 287 4.97 -8.69 -20.44
N SER A 288 4.70 -8.19 -21.64
CA SER A 288 4.74 -8.98 -22.88
C SER A 288 6.12 -9.59 -23.13
N ALA A 289 7.21 -8.86 -22.86
CA ALA A 289 8.57 -9.38 -22.98
C ALA A 289 8.87 -10.51 -21.96
N ILE A 290 8.39 -10.36 -20.72
CA ILE A 290 8.50 -11.40 -19.69
C ILE A 290 7.73 -12.66 -20.13
N ILE A 291 6.48 -12.50 -20.59
CA ILE A 291 5.64 -13.59 -21.10
C ILE A 291 6.35 -14.31 -22.25
N LYS A 292 6.85 -13.56 -23.24
CA LYS A 292 7.60 -14.11 -24.37
C LYS A 292 8.78 -14.97 -23.92
N LYS A 293 9.58 -14.45 -22.98
CA LYS A 293 10.77 -15.15 -22.46
C LYS A 293 10.38 -16.45 -21.76
N ILE A 294 9.30 -16.44 -20.97
CA ILE A 294 8.80 -17.64 -20.27
C ILE A 294 8.26 -18.65 -21.28
N LYS A 295 7.50 -18.21 -22.29
CA LYS A 295 7.00 -19.09 -23.36
C LYS A 295 8.12 -19.79 -24.12
N ILE A 296 9.12 -19.03 -24.57
CA ILE A 296 10.30 -19.57 -25.28
C ILE A 296 11.04 -20.58 -24.41
N LYS A 297 11.29 -20.25 -23.14
CA LYS A 297 12.02 -21.13 -22.21
C LYS A 297 11.30 -22.47 -21.98
N ASN A 298 9.97 -22.49 -22.01
CA ASN A 298 9.16 -23.66 -21.64
C ASN A 298 8.40 -24.27 -22.84
N ASN A 299 8.69 -23.84 -24.08
CA ASN A 299 8.01 -24.29 -25.31
C ASN A 299 6.47 -24.16 -25.28
N ILE A 300 5.97 -23.08 -24.67
CA ILE A 300 4.53 -22.80 -24.57
C ILE A 300 4.09 -22.03 -25.83
N LYS A 301 2.98 -22.47 -26.44
CA LYS A 301 2.32 -21.77 -27.54
C LYS A 301 1.43 -20.64 -26.99
#